data_AF-A0A6N2ZME0-F1
#
_entry.id   AF-A0A6N2ZME0-F1
#
_cell.length_a   1.000
_cell.length_b   1.000
_cell.length_c   1.000
_cell.angle_alpha   90.00
_cell.angle_beta   90.00
_cell.angle_gamma   90.00
#
_symmetry.space_group_name_H-M   'P 1'
#
loop_
_entity.id
_entity.type
_entity.pdbx_description
1 polymer ?
#
loop_
_entity_poly.entity_id
_entity_poly.type
_entity_poly.pdbx_seq_one_letter_code
_entity_poly.pdbx_strand_id
1 'polypeptide(L)'
;MTKEERINKLLEWMKTATKSERHIPEIEEFAKNNPKVFGEFHRLAGGIISGEDLSAKEKLVELINNNEEEFNAIFNALNIK
;
A
#
# COMPACT_ATOMS: atom_id res chain seq x y z
N MET A 1 9.56 5.09 -13.06
CA MET A 1 9.71 4.02 -12.07
C MET A 1 8.89 2.82 -12.52
N THR A 2 9.37 1.60 -12.34
CA THR A 2 8.56 0.39 -12.59
C THR A 2 7.46 0.25 -11.54
N LYS A 3 6.42 -0.53 -11.84
CA LYS A 3 5.34 -0.82 -10.88
C LYS A 3 5.89 -1.46 -9.60
N GLU A 4 6.82 -2.39 -9.74
CA GLU A 4 7.43 -3.05 -8.58
C GLU A 4 8.22 -2.06 -7.71
N GLU A 5 8.96 -1.13 -8.31
CA GLU A 5 9.65 -0.08 -7.55
C GLU A 5 8.69 0.85 -6.80
N ARG A 6 7.52 1.19 -7.37
CA ARG A 6 6.46 1.96 -6.67
C ARG A 6 5.96 1.22 -5.44
N ILE A 7 5.70 -0.08 -5.58
CA ILE A 7 5.21 -0.94 -4.50
C ILE A 7 6.26 -1.07 -3.40
N ASN A 8 7.53 -1.29 -3.76
CA ASN A 8 8.62 -1.36 -2.78
C ASN A 8 8.77 -0.04 -2.00
N LYS A 9 8.67 1.12 -2.67
CA LYS A 9 8.68 2.43 -2.00
C LYS A 9 7.50 2.62 -1.05
N LEU A 10 6.31 2.15 -1.43
CA LEU A 10 5.14 2.20 -0.55
C LEU A 10 5.33 1.33 0.70
N LEU A 11 5.90 0.12 0.56
CA LEU A 11 6.23 -0.75 1.68
C LEU A 11 7.28 -0.14 2.61
N GLU A 12 8.34 0.48 2.05
CA GLU A 12 9.36 1.18 2.82
C GLU A 12 8.79 2.39 3.55
N TRP A 13 7.93 3.17 2.90
CA TRP A 13 7.20 4.25 3.54
C TRP A 13 6.31 3.73 4.67
N MET A 14 5.55 2.66 4.44
CA MET A 14 4.75 2.01 5.48
C MET A 14 5.57 1.47 6.64
N LYS A 15 6.80 1.04 6.41
CA LYS A 15 7.69 0.55 7.47
C LYS A 15 8.21 1.69 8.34
N THR A 16 8.43 2.85 7.76
CA THR A 16 9.10 4.00 8.41
C THR A 16 8.13 5.08 8.91
N ALA A 17 6.95 5.22 8.28
CA ALA A 17 5.95 6.21 8.63
C ALA A 17 5.35 5.92 10.01
N THR A 18 5.23 6.97 10.82
CA THR A 18 4.51 6.95 12.08
C THR A 18 3.02 6.74 11.87
N LYS A 19 2.29 6.41 12.94
CA LYS A 19 0.83 6.28 12.88
C LYS A 19 0.18 7.53 12.31
N SER A 20 0.56 8.72 12.78
CA SER A 20 -0.01 10.00 12.35
C SER A 20 0.26 10.28 10.86
N GLU A 21 1.45 9.95 10.36
CA GLU A 21 1.79 10.11 8.94
C GLU A 21 0.99 9.19 8.01
N ARG A 22 0.42 8.11 8.54
CA ARG A 22 -0.46 7.20 7.78
C ARG A 22 -1.90 7.70 7.67
N HIS A 23 -2.30 8.66 8.49
CA HIS A 23 -3.62 9.29 8.45
C HIS A 23 -3.64 10.50 7.50
N ILE A 24 -3.36 10.25 6.21
CA ILE A 24 -3.56 11.25 5.15
C ILE A 24 -4.94 11.08 4.50
N PRO A 25 -5.56 12.16 3.99
CA PRO A 25 -6.92 12.13 3.45
C PRO A 25 -7.14 11.03 2.40
N GLU A 26 -6.17 10.80 1.51
CA GLU A 26 -6.27 9.83 0.43
C GLU A 26 -6.29 8.39 0.95
N ILE A 27 -5.54 8.09 2.02
CA ILE A 27 -5.55 6.78 2.66
C ILE A 27 -6.85 6.58 3.45
N GLU A 28 -7.33 7.61 4.15
CA GLU A 28 -8.59 7.53 4.92
C GLU A 28 -9.81 7.40 4.00
N GLU A 29 -9.83 8.13 2.90
CA GLU A 29 -10.88 8.02 1.87
C GLU A 29 -10.84 6.65 1.19
N PHE A 30 -9.65 6.17 0.84
CA PHE A 30 -9.48 4.81 0.30
C PHE A 30 -9.99 3.75 1.28
N ALA A 31 -9.62 3.84 2.56
CA ALA A 31 -10.06 2.90 3.58
C ALA A 31 -11.59 2.92 3.78
N LYS A 32 -12.20 4.11 3.69
CA LYS A 32 -13.66 4.29 3.82
C LYS A 32 -14.42 3.73 2.62
N ASN A 33 -13.93 3.97 1.41
CA ASN A 33 -14.60 3.56 0.18
C ASN A 33 -14.34 2.10 -0.17
N ASN A 34 -13.16 1.57 0.20
CA ASN A 34 -12.68 0.24 -0.17
C ASN A 34 -12.21 -0.59 1.05
N PRO A 35 -13.05 -0.77 2.09
CA PRO A 35 -12.61 -1.33 3.38
C PRO A 35 -12.05 -2.76 3.27
N LYS A 36 -12.58 -3.58 2.35
CA LYS A 36 -12.08 -4.95 2.11
C LYS A 36 -10.69 -4.94 1.49
N VAL A 37 -10.50 -4.12 0.45
CA VAL A 37 -9.21 -3.96 -0.25
C VAL A 37 -8.17 -3.38 0.70
N PHE A 38 -8.54 -2.35 1.46
CA PHE A 38 -7.66 -1.76 2.47
C PHE A 38 -7.26 -2.75 3.56
N GLY A 39 -8.20 -3.55 4.07
CA GLY A 39 -7.90 -4.59 5.06
C GLY A 39 -6.94 -5.65 4.52
N GLU A 40 -7.14 -6.10 3.27
CA GLU A 40 -6.25 -7.07 2.64
C GLU A 40 -4.86 -6.48 2.37
N PHE A 41 -4.79 -5.25 1.86
CA PHE A 41 -3.55 -4.50 1.70
C PHE A 41 -2.78 -4.41 3.01
N HIS A 42 -3.44 -3.99 4.08
CA HIS A 42 -2.80 -3.83 5.39
C HIS A 42 -2.27 -5.16 5.94
N ARG A 43 -3.00 -6.27 5.72
CA ARG A 43 -2.56 -7.62 6.10
C ARG A 43 -1.33 -8.06 5.30
N LEU A 44 -1.38 -7.94 3.98
CA LEU A 44 -0.28 -8.37 3.09
C LEU A 44 0.97 -7.52 3.33
N ALA A 45 0.85 -6.20 3.34
CA ALA A 45 1.96 -5.29 3.58
C ALA A 45 2.55 -5.47 4.98
N GLY A 46 1.71 -5.69 6.00
CA GLY A 46 2.15 -5.99 7.36
C GLY A 46 3.04 -7.25 7.42
N GLY A 47 2.60 -8.35 6.81
CA GLY A 47 3.37 -9.61 6.77
C GLY A 47 4.68 -9.51 5.98
N ILE A 48 4.72 -8.68 4.94
CA ILE A 48 5.95 -8.42 4.18
C ILE A 48 6.93 -7.60 5.02
N ILE A 49 6.45 -6.53 5.67
CA ILE A 49 7.28 -5.63 6.48
C ILE A 49 7.86 -6.34 7.71
N SER A 50 7.09 -7.22 8.35
CA SER A 50 7.57 -8.03 9.48
C SER A 50 8.52 -9.15 9.06
N GLY A 51 8.60 -9.47 7.76
CA GLY A 51 9.39 -10.57 7.23
C GLY A 51 8.77 -11.95 7.43
N GLU A 52 7.51 -12.03 7.88
CA GLU A 52 6.80 -13.27 8.16
C GLU A 52 6.26 -13.94 6.90
N ASP A 53 5.96 -13.18 5.84
CA ASP A 53 5.40 -13.70 4.59
C ASP A 53 5.95 -12.98 3.35
N LEU A 54 7.09 -13.44 2.85
CA LEU A 54 7.67 -12.95 1.59
C LEU A 54 6.87 -13.41 0.36
N SER A 55 6.05 -14.46 0.49
CA SER A 55 5.16 -14.94 -0.59
C SER A 55 3.95 -14.02 -0.80
N ALA A 56 3.65 -13.15 0.17
CA ALA A 56 2.61 -12.13 0.05
C ALA A 56 2.93 -11.05 -0.97
N LYS A 57 4.18 -10.91 -1.45
CA LYS A 57 4.57 -9.86 -2.41
C LYS A 57 3.83 -10.00 -3.74
N GLU A 58 3.70 -11.22 -4.27
CA GLU A 58 2.97 -11.46 -5.53
C GLU A 58 1.48 -11.09 -5.40
N LYS A 59 0.86 -11.50 -4.29
CA LYS A 59 -0.55 -11.16 -3.99
C LYS A 59 -0.75 -9.65 -3.80
N LEU A 60 0.20 -8.97 -3.18
CA LEU A 60 0.16 -7.52 -3.01
C LEU A 60 0.24 -6.81 -4.38
N VAL A 61 1.11 -7.28 -5.27
CA VAL A 61 1.22 -6.75 -6.63
C VAL A 61 -0.09 -6.94 -7.40
N GLU A 62 -0.70 -8.11 -7.32
CA GLU A 62 -2.00 -8.39 -7.93
C GLU A 62 -3.11 -7.49 -7.37
N LEU A 63 -3.19 -7.36 -6.04
CA LEU A 63 -4.16 -6.49 -5.37
C LEU A 63 -4.03 -5.04 -5.84
N ILE A 64 -2.81 -4.51 -5.92
CA ILE A 64 -2.56 -3.13 -6.34
C ILE A 64 -2.90 -2.95 -7.83
N ASN A 65 -2.57 -3.92 -8.68
CA ASN A 65 -2.91 -3.86 -10.11
C ASN A 65 -4.43 -3.90 -10.35
N ASN A 66 -5.17 -4.69 -9.56
CA ASN A 66 -6.63 -4.79 -9.69
C ASN A 66 -7.38 -3.55 -9.17
N ASN A 67 -6.71 -2.69 -8.39
CA ASN A 67 -7.26 -1.47 -7.80
C ASN A 67 -6.35 -0.27 -8.14
N GLU A 68 -5.84 -0.24 -9.39
CA GLU A 68 -4.76 0.67 -9.79
C GLU A 68 -5.16 2.14 -9.64
N GLU A 69 -6.41 2.50 -9.92
CA GLU A 69 -6.90 3.88 -9.81
C GLU A 69 -6.83 4.39 -8.38
N GLU A 70 -7.30 3.58 -7.42
CA GLU A 70 -7.26 3.91 -6.01
C GLU A 70 -5.83 4.00 -5.47
N PHE A 71 -4.98 3.04 -5.82
CA PHE A 71 -3.58 3.07 -5.39
C PHE A 71 -2.78 4.18 -6.07
N ASN A 72 -3.13 4.59 -7.29
CA ASN A 72 -2.51 5.75 -7.94
C ASN A 72 -2.74 7.04 -7.16
N ALA A 73 -3.92 7.23 -6.59
CA ALA A 73 -4.18 8.38 -5.71
C ALA A 73 -3.24 8.37 -4.50
N ILE A 74 -3.08 7.21 -3.85
CA ILE A 74 -2.15 7.03 -2.71
C ILE A 74 -0.70 7.29 -3.15
N PHE A 75 -0.24 6.69 -4.24
CA PHE A 75 1.12 6.90 -4.74
C PHE A 75 1.40 8.36 -5.06
N ASN A 76 0.43 9.08 -5.63
CA ASN A 76 0.56 10.51 -5.93
C ASN A 76 0.67 11.35 -4.64
N ALA A 77 -0.19 11.08 -3.65
CA ALA A 77 -0.15 11.75 -2.34
C ALA A 77 1.20 11.55 -1.63
N LEU A 78 1.80 10.38 -1.79
CA LEU A 78 3.10 10.03 -1.21
C LEU A 78 4.30 10.45 -2.09
N ASN A 79 4.08 11.16 -3.21
CA ASN A 79 5.11 11.52 -4.19
C ASN A 79 5.93 10.33 -4.72
N ILE A 80 5.32 9.15 -4.83
CA ILE A 80 5.90 7.92 -5.37
C ILE A 80 5.67 7.91 -6.90
N LYS A 81 6.59 8.56 -7.65
CA LYS A 81 6.57 8.71 -9.12
C LYS A 81 7.54 7.77 -9.85
#